data_AF-A0A368EAT7-F1
#
_entry.id   AF-A0A368EAT7-F1
#
_cell.length_a   1.000
_cell.length_b   1.000
_cell.length_c   1.000
_cell.angle_alpha   90.00
_cell.angle_beta   90.00
_cell.angle_gamma   90.00
#
_symmetry.space_group_name_H-M   'P 1'
#
loop_
_entity.id
_entity.type
_entity.pdbx_description
1 polymer ?
#
loop_
_entity_poly.entity_id
_entity_poly.type
_entity_poly.pdbx_seq_one_letter_code
_entity_poly.pdbx_strand_id
1 'polypeptide(L)'
;MPQLDFAEFPSQIFWLIVTFGFLYVILAKNFLPRVAAVLEQRRDTIDHDLQKARQLREESQLALKAYEDALHQARAEAQATAAEVRKEIAEVASKQEAKANKKIAKRLAEAEAEIASMKDKATAELPMIAKEVAHAVAAQHAPDMDVAKFDRALKGAQS
;
A
#
# COMPACT_ATOMS: atom_id res chain seq x y z
N MET A 1 -88.63 -6.45 65.86
CA MET A 1 -87.42 -5.74 65.38
C MET A 1 -87.72 -5.23 63.97
N PRO A 2 -87.96 -3.92 63.81
CA PRO A 2 -88.49 -3.32 62.57
C PRO A 2 -87.41 -3.09 61.50
N GLN A 3 -86.56 -4.10 61.26
CA GLN A 3 -85.35 -3.97 60.42
C GLN A 3 -85.53 -4.55 59.01
N LEU A 4 -86.68 -5.20 58.75
CA LEU A 4 -87.07 -5.77 57.46
C LEU A 4 -88.42 -5.19 57.03
N ASP A 5 -88.51 -3.87 56.96
CA ASP A 5 -89.65 -3.20 56.36
C ASP A 5 -89.43 -3.09 54.84
N PHE A 6 -90.01 -4.02 54.10
CA PHE A 6 -89.86 -4.15 52.65
C PHE A 6 -90.47 -2.98 51.86
N ALA A 7 -91.21 -2.08 52.52
CA ALA A 7 -91.79 -0.90 51.91
C ALA A 7 -90.74 0.15 51.48
N GLU A 8 -89.56 0.18 52.10
CA GLU A 8 -88.47 1.14 51.80
C GLU A 8 -87.52 0.65 50.69
N PHE A 9 -87.52 -0.65 50.38
CA PHE A 9 -86.62 -1.24 49.37
C PHE A 9 -86.77 -0.66 47.96
N PRO A 10 -87.99 -0.36 47.44
CA PRO A 10 -88.12 0.27 46.13
C PRO A 10 -87.41 1.62 46.03
N SER A 11 -87.46 2.44 47.09
CA SER A 11 -86.79 3.75 47.14
C SER A 11 -85.27 3.59 47.16
N GLN A 12 -84.74 2.67 47.98
CA GLN A 12 -83.31 2.36 48.03
C GLN A 12 -82.79 1.82 46.70
N ILE A 13 -83.52 0.92 46.05
CA ILE A 13 -83.17 0.37 44.74
C ILE A 13 -83.17 1.47 43.67
N PHE A 14 -84.17 2.36 43.69
CA PHE A 14 -84.23 3.50 42.77
C PHE A 14 -82.98 4.38 42.90
N TRP A 15 -82.63 4.82 44.12
CA TRP A 15 -81.45 5.64 44.33
C TRP A 15 -80.13 4.90 44.05
N LEU A 16 -80.07 3.59 44.30
CA LEU A 16 -78.92 2.77 43.92
C LEU A 16 -78.72 2.77 42.41
N ILE A 17 -79.78 2.58 41.62
CA ILE A 17 -79.71 2.63 40.15
C ILE A 17 -79.30 4.03 39.68
N VAL A 18 -79.88 5.09 40.25
CA VAL A 18 -79.55 6.48 39.89
C VAL A 18 -78.08 6.80 40.17
N THR A 19 -77.60 6.50 41.38
CA THR A 19 -76.22 6.79 41.78
C THR A 19 -75.21 5.91 41.05
N PHE A 20 -75.50 4.63 40.87
CA PHE A 20 -74.66 3.71 40.12
C PHE A 20 -74.62 4.07 38.64
N GLY A 21 -75.76 4.42 38.04
CA GLY A 21 -75.83 4.88 36.65
C GLY A 21 -75.03 6.16 36.43
N PHE A 22 -75.14 7.13 37.36
CA PHE A 22 -74.34 8.35 37.31
C PHE A 22 -72.83 8.05 37.42
N LEU A 23 -72.42 7.20 38.36
CA LEU A 23 -71.03 6.76 38.50
C LEU A 23 -70.53 6.04 37.24
N TYR A 24 -71.34 5.13 36.68
CA TYR A 24 -71.03 4.40 35.45
C TYR A 24 -70.78 5.35 34.28
N VAL A 25 -71.64 6.36 34.10
CA VAL A 25 -71.47 7.36 33.04
C VAL A 25 -70.18 8.15 33.22
N ILE A 26 -69.82 8.53 34.46
CA ILE A 26 -68.55 9.21 34.75
C ILE A 26 -67.35 8.32 34.40
N LEU A 27 -67.37 7.05 34.80
CA LEU A 27 -66.29 6.12 34.49
C LEU A 27 -66.15 5.91 32.98
N ALA A 28 -67.27 5.58 32.31
CA ALA A 28 -67.33 5.33 30.87
C ALA A 28 -66.87 6.54 30.06
N LYS A 29 -67.31 7.74 30.43
CA LYS A 29 -67.07 8.95 29.65
C LYS A 29 -65.76 9.66 29.97
N ASN A 30 -65.17 9.45 31.16
CA ASN A 30 -64.01 10.24 31.61
C ASN A 30 -62.80 9.39 32.00
N PHE A 31 -62.99 8.27 32.71
CA PHE A 31 -61.87 7.44 33.17
C PHE A 31 -61.37 6.48 32.10
N LEU A 32 -62.27 5.73 31.46
CA LEU A 32 -61.91 4.82 30.36
C LEU A 32 -61.14 5.52 29.21
N PRO A 33 -61.58 6.66 28.67
CA PRO A 33 -60.84 7.31 27.58
C PRO A 33 -59.46 7.79 28.01
N ARG A 34 -59.27 8.23 29.26
CA ARG A 34 -57.94 8.60 29.77
C ARG A 34 -56.98 7.42 29.83
N VAL A 35 -57.45 6.27 30.31
CA VAL A 35 -56.62 5.06 30.37
C VAL A 35 -56.29 4.58 28.95
N ALA A 36 -57.26 4.59 28.04
CA ALA A 36 -57.04 4.26 26.63
C ALA A 36 -56.01 5.19 25.98
N ALA A 37 -56.09 6.50 26.23
CA ALA A 37 -55.13 7.47 25.70
C ALA A 37 -53.69 7.22 26.16
N VAL A 38 -53.48 6.87 27.44
CA VAL A 38 -52.15 6.54 27.97
C VAL A 38 -51.61 5.25 27.36
N LEU A 39 -52.47 4.24 27.17
CA LEU A 39 -52.06 2.98 26.55
C LEU A 39 -51.67 3.19 25.08
N GLU A 40 -52.46 3.98 24.36
CA GLU A 40 -52.20 4.35 22.96
C GLU A 40 -50.88 5.12 22.85
N GLN A 41 -50.68 6.15 23.68
CA GLN A 41 -49.43 6.93 23.69
C GLN A 41 -48.20 6.05 23.92
N ARG A 42 -48.30 5.07 24.83
CA ARG A 42 -47.21 4.11 25.06
C ARG A 42 -46.96 3.23 23.85
N ARG A 43 -48.03 2.70 23.24
CA ARG A 43 -47.91 1.87 22.03
C ARG A 43 -47.24 2.67 20.90
N ASP A 44 -47.71 3.88 20.66
CA ASP A 44 -47.18 4.74 19.59
C ASP A 44 -45.71 5.12 19.85
N THR A 45 -45.34 5.38 21.11
CA THR A 45 -43.94 5.65 21.47
C THR A 45 -43.06 4.43 21.21
N ILE A 46 -43.51 3.23 21.61
CA ILE A 46 -42.78 1.97 21.39
C ILE A 46 -42.62 1.71 19.89
N ASP A 47 -43.70 1.86 19.11
CA ASP A 47 -43.67 1.63 17.67
C ASP A 47 -42.75 2.63 16.97
N HIS A 48 -42.81 3.90 17.35
CA HIS A 48 -41.89 4.93 16.86
C HIS A 48 -40.43 4.59 17.19
N ASP A 49 -40.14 4.22 18.44
CA ASP A 49 -38.77 3.91 18.87
C ASP A 49 -38.24 2.65 18.18
N LEU A 50 -39.09 1.64 17.97
CA LEU A 50 -38.75 0.44 17.19
C LEU A 50 -38.48 0.77 15.72
N GLN A 51 -39.28 1.64 15.10
CA GLN A 51 -39.03 2.10 13.72
C GLN A 51 -37.72 2.86 13.63
N LYS A 52 -37.46 3.79 14.55
CA LYS A 52 -36.21 4.54 14.61
C LYS A 52 -35.00 3.64 14.84
N ALA A 53 -35.12 2.64 15.72
CA ALA A 53 -34.06 1.66 15.94
C ALA A 53 -33.78 0.81 14.70
N ARG A 54 -34.83 0.41 13.94
CA ARG A 54 -34.65 -0.30 12.66
C ARG A 54 -33.95 0.57 11.63
N GLN A 55 -34.37 1.84 11.47
CA GLN A 55 -33.73 2.78 10.55
C GLN A 55 -32.26 2.99 10.88
N LEU A 56 -31.93 3.27 12.15
CA LEU A 56 -30.55 3.43 12.59
C LEU A 56 -29.71 2.16 12.37
N ARG A 57 -30.31 0.98 12.54
CA ARG A 57 -29.65 -0.29 12.25
C ARG A 57 -29.37 -0.45 10.76
N GLU A 58 -30.34 -0.15 9.91
CA GLU A 58 -30.19 -0.21 8.44
C GLU A 58 -29.12 0.77 7.96
N GLU A 59 -29.16 2.02 8.43
CA GLU A 59 -28.13 3.04 8.14
C GLU A 59 -26.74 2.58 8.59
N SER A 60 -26.63 2.00 9.79
CA SER A 60 -25.36 1.48 10.30
C SER A 60 -24.84 0.31 9.46
N GLN A 61 -25.72 -0.58 9.01
CA GLN A 61 -25.34 -1.71 8.14
C GLN A 61 -24.90 -1.23 6.76
N LEU A 62 -25.59 -0.23 6.19
CA LEU A 62 -25.20 0.39 4.92
C LEU A 62 -23.84 1.09 5.04
N ALA A 63 -23.62 1.84 6.11
CA ALA A 63 -22.35 2.50 6.38
C ALA A 63 -21.21 1.49 6.56
N LEU A 64 -21.46 0.40 7.30
CA LEU A 64 -20.47 -0.67 7.48
C LEU A 64 -20.10 -1.31 6.14
N LYS A 65 -21.10 -1.64 5.32
CA LYS A 65 -20.87 -2.23 3.99
C LYS A 65 -20.07 -1.29 3.09
N ALA A 66 -20.44 0.00 3.03
CA ALA A 66 -19.71 0.99 2.25
C ALA A 66 -18.25 1.15 2.74
N TYR A 67 -18.03 1.10 4.06
CA TYR A 67 -16.69 1.13 4.65
C TYR A 67 -15.87 -0.11 4.28
N GLU A 68 -16.46 -1.30 4.38
CA GLU A 68 -15.81 -2.57 4.00
C GLU A 68 -15.45 -2.59 2.51
N ASP A 69 -16.37 -2.16 1.63
CA ASP A 69 -16.15 -2.05 0.19
C ASP A 69 -15.01 -1.05 -0.12
N ALA A 70 -15.02 0.13 0.50
CA ALA A 70 -13.97 1.13 0.33
C ALA A 70 -12.60 0.62 0.82
N LEU A 71 -12.57 -0.11 1.94
CA LEU A 71 -11.34 -0.71 2.48
C LEU A 71 -10.80 -1.81 1.55
N HIS A 72 -11.69 -2.64 0.99
CA HIS A 72 -11.31 -3.65 0.02
C HIS A 72 -10.74 -3.02 -1.25
N GLN A 73 -11.42 -2.01 -1.79
CA GLN A 73 -10.96 -1.28 -2.98
C GLN A 73 -9.60 -0.61 -2.74
N ALA A 74 -9.43 0.11 -1.62
CA ALA A 74 -8.16 0.75 -1.28
C ALA A 74 -7.00 -0.26 -1.15
N ARG A 75 -7.25 -1.44 -0.58
CA ARG A 75 -6.26 -2.53 -0.51
C ARG A 75 -5.91 -3.08 -1.88
N ALA A 76 -6.91 -3.29 -2.74
CA ALA A 76 -6.70 -3.76 -4.11
C ALA A 76 -5.90 -2.75 -4.94
N GLU A 77 -6.23 -1.45 -4.85
CA GLU A 77 -5.51 -0.37 -5.53
C GLU A 77 -4.07 -0.26 -5.03
N ALA A 78 -3.84 -0.35 -3.72
CA ALA A 78 -2.50 -0.33 -3.15
C ALA A 78 -1.65 -1.52 -3.63
N GLN A 79 -2.24 -2.73 -3.71
CA GLN A 79 -1.55 -3.92 -4.23
C GLN A 79 -1.24 -3.78 -5.72
N ALA A 80 -2.19 -3.28 -6.52
CA ALA A 80 -2.02 -3.04 -7.94
C ALA A 80 -0.89 -2.02 -8.18
N THR A 81 -0.92 -0.90 -7.45
CA THR A 81 0.11 0.15 -7.52
C THR A 81 1.49 -0.39 -7.13
N ALA A 82 1.57 -1.17 -6.04
CA ALA A 82 2.82 -1.78 -5.61
C ALA A 82 3.38 -2.77 -6.66
N ALA A 83 2.51 -3.53 -7.34
CA ALA A 83 2.90 -4.44 -8.40
C ALA A 83 3.39 -3.68 -9.65
N GLU A 84 2.71 -2.61 -10.03
CA GLU A 84 3.11 -1.74 -11.15
C GLU A 84 4.46 -1.08 -10.90
N VAL A 85 4.65 -0.48 -9.73
CA VAL A 85 5.93 0.13 -9.32
C VAL A 85 7.06 -0.90 -9.32
N ARG A 86 6.84 -2.11 -8.82
CA ARG A 86 7.86 -3.19 -8.87
C ARG A 86 8.24 -3.54 -10.31
N LYS A 87 7.25 -3.60 -11.21
CA LYS A 87 7.50 -3.86 -12.63
C LYS A 87 8.31 -2.73 -13.26
N GLU A 88 7.94 -1.47 -13.01
CA GLU A 88 8.66 -0.31 -13.52
C GLU A 88 10.11 -0.27 -13.01
N ILE A 89 10.32 -0.52 -11.71
CA ILE A 89 11.66 -0.60 -11.11
C ILE A 89 12.48 -1.70 -11.78
N ALA A 90 11.91 -2.89 -12.02
CA ALA A 90 12.61 -3.98 -12.69
C ALA A 90 13.01 -3.62 -14.13
N GLU A 91 12.12 -2.96 -14.88
CA GLU A 91 12.42 -2.47 -16.23
C GLU A 91 13.51 -1.40 -16.25
N VAL A 92 13.46 -0.45 -15.31
CA VAL A 92 14.48 0.59 -15.16
C VAL A 92 15.81 -0.02 -14.77
N ALA A 93 15.84 -0.95 -13.82
CA ALA A 93 17.05 -1.66 -13.40
C ALA A 93 17.69 -2.39 -14.59
N SER A 94 16.92 -3.18 -15.34
CA SER A 94 17.40 -3.89 -16.52
C SER A 94 17.97 -2.94 -17.59
N LYS A 95 17.30 -1.80 -17.83
CA LYS A 95 17.80 -0.77 -18.76
C LYS A 95 19.12 -0.16 -18.28
N GLN A 96 19.26 0.09 -16.98
CA GLN A 96 20.50 0.64 -16.42
C GLN A 96 21.63 -0.37 -16.43
N GLU A 97 21.38 -1.63 -16.10
CA GLU A 97 22.35 -2.72 -16.22
C GLU A 97 22.84 -2.86 -17.67
N ALA A 98 21.92 -2.89 -18.65
CA ALA A 98 22.29 -2.96 -20.06
C ALA A 98 23.16 -1.76 -20.49
N LYS A 99 22.86 -0.55 -20.01
CA LYS A 99 23.68 0.65 -20.28
C LYS A 99 25.05 0.56 -19.61
N ALA A 100 25.11 0.10 -18.36
CA ALA A 100 26.35 -0.08 -17.62
C ALA A 100 27.24 -1.12 -18.31
N ASN A 101 26.69 -2.28 -18.68
CA ASN A 101 27.41 -3.33 -19.41
C ASN A 101 27.96 -2.83 -20.75
N LYS A 102 27.19 -2.04 -21.51
CA LYS A 102 27.69 -1.41 -22.75
C LYS A 102 28.86 -0.45 -22.49
N LYS A 103 28.79 0.37 -21.43
CA LYS A 103 29.89 1.27 -21.05
C LYS A 103 31.13 0.49 -20.63
N ILE A 104 30.97 -0.56 -19.83
CA ILE A 104 32.07 -1.42 -19.39
C ILE A 104 32.72 -2.10 -20.58
N ALA A 105 31.94 -2.70 -21.49
CA ALA A 105 32.46 -3.33 -22.70
C ALA A 105 33.24 -2.35 -23.58
N LYS A 106 32.74 -1.11 -23.74
CA LYS A 106 33.46 -0.06 -24.48
C LYS A 106 34.79 0.30 -23.80
N ARG A 107 34.80 0.49 -22.48
CA ARG A 107 36.02 0.78 -21.72
C ARG A 107 37.04 -0.35 -21.79
N LEU A 108 36.58 -1.60 -21.76
CA LEU A 108 37.44 -2.77 -21.88
C LEU A 108 38.10 -2.80 -23.26
N ALA A 109 37.32 -2.58 -24.33
CA ALA A 109 37.86 -2.52 -25.70
C ALA A 109 38.85 -1.36 -25.90
N GLU A 110 38.57 -0.18 -25.32
CA GLU A 110 39.50 0.96 -25.32
C GLU A 110 40.83 0.61 -24.61
N ALA A 111 40.75 0.00 -23.43
CA ALA A 111 41.93 -0.42 -22.67
C ALA A 111 42.74 -1.51 -23.37
N GLU A 112 42.07 -2.50 -23.97
CA GLU A 112 42.72 -3.56 -24.76
C GLU A 112 43.48 -2.98 -25.96
N ALA A 113 42.89 -2.02 -26.67
CA ALA A 113 43.53 -1.33 -27.78
C ALA A 113 44.75 -0.50 -27.33
N GLU A 114 44.65 0.17 -26.18
CA GLU A 114 45.76 0.93 -25.59
C GLU A 114 46.92 0.01 -25.18
N ILE A 115 46.61 -1.12 -24.53
CA ILE A 115 47.60 -2.13 -24.15
C ILE A 115 48.30 -2.71 -25.40
N ALA A 116 47.53 -3.02 -26.45
CA ALA A 116 48.11 -3.50 -27.71
C ALA A 116 49.07 -2.47 -28.32
N SER A 117 48.66 -1.20 -28.38
CA SER A 117 49.51 -0.10 -28.87
C SER A 117 50.78 0.08 -28.03
N MET A 118 50.69 0.02 -26.70
CA MET A 118 51.85 0.08 -25.81
C MET A 118 52.80 -1.11 -26.03
N LYS A 119 52.26 -2.32 -26.23
CA LYS A 119 53.04 -3.51 -26.52
C LYS A 119 53.77 -3.41 -27.86
N ASP A 120 53.11 -2.91 -28.89
CA ASP A 120 53.70 -2.71 -30.21
C ASP A 120 54.81 -1.65 -30.17
N LYS A 121 54.61 -0.55 -29.44
CA LYS A 121 55.66 0.46 -29.20
C LYS A 121 56.86 -0.12 -28.45
N ALA A 122 56.63 -0.83 -27.36
CA ALA A 122 57.70 -1.45 -26.57
C ALA A 122 58.50 -2.47 -27.39
N THR A 123 57.83 -3.26 -28.22
CA THR A 123 58.48 -4.22 -29.13
C THR A 123 59.24 -3.56 -30.28
N ALA A 124 58.79 -2.40 -30.75
CA ALA A 124 59.53 -1.60 -31.74
C ALA A 124 60.75 -0.87 -31.14
N GLU A 125 60.73 -0.50 -29.85
CA GLU A 125 61.84 0.17 -29.15
C GLU A 125 62.91 -0.80 -28.65
N LEU A 126 62.54 -2.07 -28.39
CA LEU A 126 63.44 -3.15 -27.95
C LEU A 126 64.77 -3.26 -28.73
N PRO A 127 64.79 -3.19 -30.08
CA PRO A 127 66.03 -3.28 -30.85
C PRO A 127 66.97 -2.09 -30.65
N MET A 128 66.45 -0.89 -30.41
CA MET A 128 67.27 0.29 -30.10
C MET A 128 67.88 0.16 -28.71
N ILE A 129 67.06 -0.17 -27.70
CA ILE A 129 67.53 -0.35 -26.33
C ILE A 129 68.54 -1.51 -26.26
N ALA A 130 68.30 -2.61 -26.98
CA ALA A 130 69.25 -3.72 -27.07
C ALA A 130 70.59 -3.30 -27.71
N LYS A 131 70.56 -2.43 -28.74
CA LYS A 131 71.79 -1.86 -29.33
C LYS A 131 72.52 -0.94 -28.37
N GLU A 132 71.82 -0.06 -27.67
CA GLU A 132 72.41 0.85 -26.68
C GLU A 132 73.08 0.07 -25.53
N VAL A 133 72.39 -0.95 -25.00
CA VAL A 133 72.94 -1.83 -23.95
C VAL A 133 74.14 -2.63 -24.49
N ALA A 134 74.05 -3.19 -25.69
CA ALA A 134 75.16 -3.91 -26.31
C ALA A 134 76.38 -3.00 -26.53
N HIS A 135 76.17 -1.75 -26.95
CA HIS A 135 77.23 -0.75 -27.06
C HIS A 135 77.84 -0.38 -25.70
N ALA A 136 77.02 -0.19 -24.67
CA ALA A 136 77.50 0.14 -23.32
C ALA A 136 78.37 -0.99 -22.74
N VAL A 137 77.93 -2.24 -22.87
CA VAL A 137 78.69 -3.42 -22.41
C VAL A 137 79.98 -3.60 -23.22
N ALA A 138 79.91 -3.42 -24.55
CA ALA A 138 81.07 -3.47 -25.43
C ALA A 138 82.12 -2.41 -25.09
N ALA A 139 81.71 -1.16 -24.84
CA ALA A 139 82.59 -0.07 -24.44
C ALA A 139 83.27 -0.33 -23.09
N GLN A 140 82.60 -1.03 -22.17
CA GLN A 140 83.13 -1.35 -20.85
C GLN A 140 84.16 -2.50 -20.86
N HIS A 141 84.07 -3.44 -21.81
CA HIS A 141 84.88 -4.66 -21.82
C HIS A 141 85.84 -4.80 -23.03
N ALA A 142 85.72 -3.99 -24.08
CA ALA A 142 86.57 -4.06 -25.27
C ALA A 142 86.92 -2.64 -25.83
N PRO A 143 87.85 -1.91 -25.19
CA PRO A 143 88.13 -0.51 -25.49
C PRO A 143 88.77 -0.23 -26.87
N ASP A 144 89.36 -1.24 -27.54
CA ASP A 144 90.00 -1.14 -28.86
C ASP A 144 89.10 -1.62 -30.02
N MET A 145 87.80 -1.82 -29.78
CA MET A 145 86.91 -2.38 -30.78
C MET A 145 86.41 -1.31 -31.76
N ASP A 146 86.67 -1.51 -33.06
CA ASP A 146 86.21 -0.64 -34.14
C ASP A 146 84.67 -0.63 -34.22
N VAL A 147 84.10 0.52 -33.86
CA VAL A 147 82.67 0.81 -33.82
C VAL A 147 81.99 0.46 -35.15
N ALA A 148 82.69 0.62 -36.28
CA ALA A 148 82.16 0.36 -37.62
C ALA A 148 82.06 -1.14 -37.97
N LYS A 149 82.80 -2.02 -37.27
CA LYS A 149 82.67 -3.48 -37.38
C LYS A 149 81.55 -4.02 -36.49
N PHE A 150 81.39 -3.45 -35.29
CA PHE A 150 80.32 -3.83 -34.37
C PHE A 150 78.93 -3.50 -34.93
N ASP A 151 78.79 -2.32 -35.54
CA ASP A 151 77.53 -1.87 -36.17
C ASP A 151 77.14 -2.74 -37.39
N ARG A 152 78.14 -3.27 -38.11
CA ARG A 152 77.94 -4.24 -39.19
C ARG A 152 77.52 -5.62 -38.68
N ALA A 153 78.09 -6.09 -37.57
CA ALA A 153 77.70 -7.35 -36.95
C ALA A 153 76.28 -7.29 -36.37
N LEU A 154 75.89 -6.17 -35.75
CA LEU A 154 74.54 -5.94 -35.26
C LEU A 154 73.50 -5.86 -36.39
N LYS A 155 73.82 -5.22 -37.53
CA LYS A 155 72.93 -5.21 -38.70
C LYS A 155 72.74 -6.59 -39.33
N GLY A 156 73.79 -7.42 -39.36
CA GLY A 156 73.74 -8.79 -39.91
C GLY A 156 72.95 -9.78 -39.03
N ALA A 157 72.72 -9.46 -37.75
CA ALA A 157 71.92 -10.28 -36.82
C ALA A 157 70.45 -9.85 -36.71
N GLN A 158 70.06 -8.72 -37.32
CA GLN A 158 68.70 -8.17 -37.30
C GLN A 158 67.87 -8.49 -38.56
N SER A 159 68.45 -9.18 -39.54
CA SER A 159 67.76 -9.79 -40.69
C SER A 159 67.42 -11.25 -40.41
#